data_AF-A0A5A8CKQ1-F1
#
_entry.id   AF-A0A5A8CKQ1-F1
#
_cell.length_a   1.000
_cell.length_b   1.000
_cell.length_c   1.000
_cell.angle_alpha   90.00
_cell.angle_beta   90.00
_cell.angle_gamma   90.00
#
_symmetry.space_group_name_H-M   'P 1'
#
loop_
_entity.id
_entity.type
_entity.pdbx_description
1 polymer ?
#
loop_
_entity_poly.entity_id
_entity_poly.type
_entity_poly.pdbx_seq_one_letter_code
_entity_poly.pdbx_strand_id
1 'polypeptide(L)'
;MADATTTAGTTRPGAADEGATAGAAKCKSVGCYTINFGETDAASGSLQSAFAKYRQEKAKALELRAGPAKRERSDDEKQALREKFLARCRHYLGVPYKKRYFDEGTPEYESPIFLDCCGLVRRVMWDLQEDFGFRLGGWNQAYQWDTLADAEVSDPSQLKPGDLVFYAGDYTRPSAKQQKFRMVHVEVWLGGETGEATLGARWKKGKVSEFPSYKFESSSWGNVEMHFCSLEPWLRGECMPKHTHMWRMRSLEWMRNEKSVFSDAAGESAGGPAAEEGEGEHCQMQEQAAGSDSDDEDEPTA
;
A
#
# COMPACT_ATOMS: atom_id res chain seq x y z
N MET A 1 -66.40 38.71 -6.41
CA MET A 1 -65.49 39.55 -5.60
C MET A 1 -64.11 39.30 -6.18
N ALA A 2 -63.66 40.06 -7.21
CA ALA A 2 -63.02 41.39 -7.12
C ALA A 2 -61.83 41.33 -6.13
N ASP A 3 -60.56 41.58 -6.43
CA ASP A 3 -59.82 42.37 -7.45
C ASP A 3 -58.47 41.65 -7.72
N ALA A 4 -57.86 41.63 -8.92
CA ALA A 4 -57.03 42.69 -9.58
C ALA A 4 -55.79 43.07 -8.73
N THR A 5 -54.54 43.30 -9.19
CA THR A 5 -53.96 43.87 -10.43
C THR A 5 -52.40 43.82 -10.23
N THR A 6 -51.48 43.52 -11.18
CA THR A 6 -50.69 44.42 -12.11
C THR A 6 -49.26 43.81 -12.18
N THR A 7 -48.70 43.26 -13.29
CA THR A 7 -47.91 43.87 -14.41
C THR A 7 -46.77 44.82 -13.99
N ALA A 8 -45.61 45.05 -14.62
CA ALA A 8 -44.84 44.62 -15.81
C ALA A 8 -43.35 45.00 -15.49
N GLY A 9 -42.27 44.37 -16.00
CA GLY A 9 -41.73 44.50 -17.37
C GLY A 9 -40.48 45.41 -17.41
N THR A 10 -39.53 45.11 -18.32
CA THR A 10 -38.68 46.07 -19.10
C THR A 10 -37.15 45.83 -19.11
N THR A 11 -36.73 45.16 -20.20
CA THR A 11 -35.61 45.42 -21.16
C THR A 11 -34.11 45.35 -20.81
N ARG A 12 -33.45 44.48 -21.60
CA ARG A 12 -32.11 44.61 -22.20
C ARG A 12 -32.04 45.74 -23.24
N PRO A 13 -30.88 46.39 -23.41
CA PRO A 13 -30.11 46.30 -24.68
C PRO A 13 -28.59 46.25 -24.38
N GLY A 14 -27.62 46.02 -25.26
CA GLY A 14 -27.50 45.86 -26.71
C GLY A 14 -26.01 45.60 -27.02
N ALA A 15 -25.71 45.09 -28.22
CA ALA A 15 -24.38 44.77 -28.74
C ALA A 15 -23.90 45.80 -29.77
N ALA A 16 -22.58 45.83 -30.03
CA ALA A 16 -21.78 46.51 -31.08
C ALA A 16 -20.59 47.28 -30.42
N ASP A 17 -19.35 47.36 -30.89
CA ASP A 17 -18.63 46.85 -32.07
C ASP A 17 -17.11 47.10 -31.89
N GLU A 18 -16.30 46.35 -32.64
CA GLU A 18 -14.93 46.55 -33.17
C GLU A 18 -13.83 47.39 -32.46
N GLY A 19 -12.63 46.79 -32.40
CA GLY A 19 -11.37 47.46 -32.09
C GLY A 19 -10.15 46.53 -32.16
N ALA A 20 -9.70 46.21 -33.39
CA ALA A 20 -8.47 45.48 -33.65
C ALA A 20 -7.22 46.29 -33.28
N THR A 21 -6.29 45.71 -32.51
CA THR A 21 -4.88 46.15 -32.50
C THR A 21 -3.95 44.94 -32.48
N ALA A 22 -2.94 45.02 -33.34
CA ALA A 22 -1.96 43.98 -33.62
C ALA A 22 -0.76 44.03 -32.65
N GLY A 23 -0.21 42.85 -32.37
CA GLY A 23 1.24 42.61 -32.36
C GLY A 23 2.08 43.22 -31.24
N ALA A 24 2.29 42.47 -30.16
CA ALA A 24 3.56 42.47 -29.43
C ALA A 24 3.80 41.10 -28.79
N ALA A 25 4.63 40.29 -29.44
CA ALA A 25 5.12 39.04 -28.88
C ALA A 25 5.98 39.32 -27.64
N LYS A 26 5.45 39.07 -26.44
CA LYS A 26 6.24 38.99 -25.22
C LYS A 26 7.08 37.71 -25.27
N CYS A 27 8.36 37.87 -25.60
CA CYS A 27 9.38 36.87 -25.34
C CYS A 27 9.39 36.59 -23.83
N LYS A 28 8.92 35.39 -23.44
CA LYS A 28 8.99 34.92 -22.05
C LYS A 28 10.47 34.67 -21.74
N SER A 29 11.06 35.54 -20.91
CA SER A 29 12.37 35.31 -20.34
C SER A 29 12.35 33.98 -19.58
N VAL A 30 13.18 33.04 -20.01
CA VAL A 30 13.42 31.77 -19.32
C VAL A 30 13.93 32.14 -17.92
N GLY A 31 13.11 31.88 -16.90
CA GLY A 31 13.48 32.10 -15.51
C GLY A 31 14.69 31.23 -15.17
N CYS A 32 15.81 31.87 -14.85
CA CYS A 32 16.94 31.23 -14.18
C CYS A 32 16.49 30.90 -12.75
N TYR A 33 16.21 29.62 -12.48
CA TYR A 33 15.95 29.15 -11.12
C TYR A 33 17.30 28.93 -10.45
N THR A 34 17.66 29.80 -9.51
CA THR A 34 18.77 29.56 -8.59
C THR A 34 18.25 28.64 -7.49
N ILE A 35 18.64 27.36 -7.52
CA ILE A 35 18.39 26.44 -6.42
C ILE A 35 19.40 26.80 -5.32
N ASN A 36 18.95 27.59 -4.34
CA ASN A 36 19.68 27.78 -3.10
C ASN A 36 19.59 26.47 -2.30
N PHE A 37 20.65 25.67 -2.36
CA PHE A 37 20.91 24.65 -1.36
C PHE A 37 21.31 25.39 -0.08
N GLY A 38 20.31 25.69 0.76
CA GLY A 38 20.54 26.35 2.05
C GLY A 38 21.65 25.63 2.82
N GLU A 39 22.43 26.40 3.59
CA GLU A 39 23.47 25.88 4.48
C GLU A 39 22.87 24.75 5.33
N THR A 40 23.20 23.52 4.98
CA THR A 40 22.78 22.36 5.78
C THR A 40 23.63 22.34 7.02
N ASP A 41 22.99 22.50 8.17
CA ASP A 41 23.58 22.18 9.46
C ASP A 41 24.31 20.83 9.36
N ALA A 42 25.62 20.87 9.62
CA ALA A 42 26.58 19.76 9.46
C ALA A 42 26.38 18.61 10.47
N ALA A 43 25.14 18.36 10.91
CA ALA A 43 24.76 17.30 11.83
C ALA A 43 24.25 16.04 11.12
N SER A 44 24.00 16.09 9.81
CA SER A 44 23.73 14.90 8.99
C SER A 44 24.93 14.62 8.09
N GLY A 45 25.43 13.39 8.11
CA GLY A 45 26.65 13.00 7.39
C GLY A 45 26.64 13.38 5.91
N SER A 46 27.82 13.33 5.27
CA SER A 46 27.97 13.68 3.85
C SER A 46 26.96 12.94 2.96
N LEU A 47 26.55 13.54 1.83
CA LEU A 47 25.68 12.89 0.83
C LEU A 47 26.21 11.49 0.44
N GLN A 48 27.54 11.36 0.36
CA GLN A 48 28.25 10.11 0.10
C GLN A 48 28.02 9.08 1.22
N SER A 49 28.01 9.49 2.48
CA SER A 49 27.70 8.61 3.62
C SER A 49 26.24 8.16 3.64
N ALA A 50 25.30 9.07 3.35
CA ALA A 50 23.88 8.75 3.22
C ALA A 50 23.65 7.76 2.05
N PHE A 51 24.36 7.97 0.94
CA PHE A 51 24.31 7.09 -0.22
C PHE A 51 24.93 5.72 0.06
N ALA A 52 26.06 5.65 0.76
CA ALA A 52 26.67 4.39 1.19
C ALA A 52 25.72 3.59 2.09
N LYS A 53 25.07 4.27 3.05
CA LYS A 53 24.04 3.66 3.91
C LYS A 53 22.86 3.12 3.08
N TYR A 54 22.34 3.90 2.14
CA TYR A 54 21.28 3.47 1.25
C TYR A 54 21.68 2.23 0.42
N ARG A 55 22.90 2.19 -0.12
CA ARG A 55 23.40 1.01 -0.85
C ARG A 55 23.47 -0.23 0.04
N GLN A 56 23.99 -0.10 1.26
CA GLN A 56 24.04 -1.21 2.22
C GLN A 56 22.64 -1.70 2.60
N GLU A 57 21.70 -0.79 2.87
CA GLU A 57 20.31 -1.13 3.16
C GLU A 57 19.63 -1.84 1.96
N LYS A 58 19.92 -1.41 0.74
CA LYS A 58 19.39 -2.05 -0.49
C LYS A 58 20.02 -3.41 -0.75
N ALA A 59 21.31 -3.58 -0.51
CA ALA A 59 22.00 -4.87 -0.60
C ALA A 59 21.44 -5.86 0.42
N LYS A 60 21.31 -5.46 1.70
CA LYS A 60 20.68 -6.28 2.75
C LYS A 60 19.23 -6.64 2.39
N ALA A 61 18.46 -5.68 1.85
CA ALA A 61 17.09 -5.95 1.41
C ALA A 61 17.02 -6.92 0.20
N LEU A 62 18.06 -6.96 -0.64
CA LEU A 62 18.19 -7.91 -1.74
C LEU A 62 18.59 -9.29 -1.23
N GLU A 63 19.48 -9.39 -0.25
CA GLU A 63 19.83 -10.66 0.41
C GLU A 63 18.63 -11.29 1.11
N LEU A 64 17.87 -10.49 1.87
CA LEU A 64 16.61 -10.93 2.48
C LEU A 64 15.55 -11.34 1.45
N ARG A 65 15.64 -10.84 0.21
CA ARG A 65 14.80 -11.26 -0.92
C ARG A 65 15.30 -12.54 -1.60
N ALA A 66 16.62 -12.72 -1.67
CA ALA A 66 17.23 -13.95 -2.15
C ALA A 66 16.98 -15.12 -1.18
N GLY A 67 16.74 -14.79 0.10
CA GLY A 67 16.48 -15.71 1.19
C GLY A 67 17.77 -16.42 1.65
N PRO A 68 17.90 -16.77 2.93
CA PRO A 68 18.93 -17.72 3.33
C PRO A 68 18.69 -19.08 2.64
N ALA A 69 19.73 -19.90 2.50
CA ALA A 69 19.56 -21.30 2.11
C ALA A 69 18.45 -21.92 2.97
N LYS A 70 17.45 -22.53 2.33
CA LYS A 70 16.26 -23.09 2.98
C LYS A 70 16.67 -24.11 4.03
N ARG A 71 16.87 -23.68 5.27
CA ARG A 71 16.97 -24.59 6.41
C ARG A 71 15.55 -24.97 6.77
N GLU A 72 15.30 -26.27 6.80
CA GLU A 72 14.04 -26.79 7.29
C GLU A 72 13.91 -26.43 8.79
N ARG A 73 12.85 -25.68 9.12
CA ARG A 73 12.52 -25.35 10.51
C ARG A 73 11.81 -26.53 11.14
N SER A 74 12.18 -26.87 12.37
CA SER A 74 11.44 -27.82 13.20
C SER A 74 10.05 -27.29 13.53
N ASP A 75 9.13 -28.18 13.92
CA ASP A 75 7.77 -27.78 14.28
C ASP A 75 7.74 -26.85 15.50
N ASP A 76 8.65 -27.03 16.46
CA ASP A 76 8.80 -26.13 17.62
C ASP A 76 9.22 -24.72 17.19
N GLU A 77 10.15 -24.61 16.22
CA GLU A 77 10.57 -23.31 15.69
C GLU A 77 9.45 -22.61 14.94
N LYS A 78 8.65 -23.35 14.14
CA LYS A 78 7.48 -22.81 13.46
C LYS A 78 6.40 -22.37 14.44
N GLN A 79 6.17 -23.15 15.50
CA GLN A 79 5.23 -22.80 16.55
C GLN A 79 5.65 -21.53 17.29
N ALA A 80 6.94 -21.40 17.63
CA ALA A 80 7.48 -20.18 18.24
C ALA A 80 7.35 -18.96 17.32
N LEU A 81 7.56 -19.12 16.01
CA LEU A 81 7.33 -18.06 15.02
C LEU A 81 5.86 -17.65 14.90
N ARG A 82 4.95 -18.62 14.93
CA ARG A 82 3.50 -18.40 14.92
C ARG A 82 3.06 -17.61 16.16
N GLU A 83 3.60 -17.95 17.33
CA GLU A 83 3.34 -17.20 18.58
C GLU A 83 3.88 -15.77 18.50
N LYS A 84 5.10 -15.59 17.98
CA LYS A 84 5.67 -14.24 17.73
C LYS A 84 4.79 -13.42 16.77
N PHE A 85 4.29 -14.05 15.71
CA PHE A 85 3.39 -13.42 14.74
C PHE A 85 2.12 -12.92 15.43
N LEU A 86 1.44 -13.77 16.20
CA LEU A 86 0.23 -13.43 16.94
C LEU A 86 0.48 -12.33 18.00
N ALA A 87 1.56 -12.44 18.78
CA ALA A 87 1.94 -11.41 19.73
C ALA A 87 2.18 -10.06 19.04
N ARG A 88 2.81 -10.07 17.88
CA ARG A 88 3.05 -8.86 17.09
C ARG A 88 1.75 -8.30 16.49
N CYS A 89 0.80 -9.13 16.07
CA CYS A 89 -0.53 -8.67 15.66
C CYS A 89 -1.24 -7.96 16.82
N ARG A 90 -1.23 -8.55 18.02
CA ARG A 90 -1.86 -7.97 19.22
C ARG A 90 -1.23 -6.67 19.68
N HIS A 91 0.07 -6.48 19.43
CA HIS A 91 0.75 -5.22 19.70
C HIS A 91 0.12 -4.02 18.96
N TYR A 92 -0.56 -4.27 17.83
CA TYR A 92 -1.21 -3.24 17.04
C TYR A 92 -2.70 -3.03 17.36
N LEU A 93 -3.25 -3.67 18.38
CA LEU A 93 -4.62 -3.41 18.81
C LEU A 93 -4.83 -1.93 19.15
N GLY A 94 -5.95 -1.38 18.69
CA GLY A 94 -6.30 0.03 18.87
C GLY A 94 -5.72 0.98 17.81
N VAL A 95 -4.85 0.50 16.90
CA VAL A 95 -4.35 1.34 15.81
C VAL A 95 -5.46 1.68 14.82
N PRO A 96 -5.68 2.96 14.48
CA PRO A 96 -6.74 3.38 13.57
C PRO A 96 -6.52 2.92 12.12
N TYR A 97 -7.61 2.74 11.37
CA TYR A 97 -7.58 2.20 10.01
C TYR A 97 -6.84 3.11 9.01
N LYS A 98 -7.30 4.37 8.86
CA LYS A 98 -6.68 5.37 7.96
C LYS A 98 -7.02 6.79 8.41
N LYS A 99 -6.03 7.68 8.36
CA LYS A 99 -6.14 9.07 8.85
C LYS A 99 -7.36 9.82 8.34
N ARG A 100 -7.65 9.72 7.03
CA ARG A 100 -8.76 10.43 6.37
C ARG A 100 -10.17 10.12 6.92
N TYR A 101 -10.31 9.11 7.77
CA TYR A 101 -11.60 8.72 8.34
C TYR A 101 -11.85 9.26 9.75
N PHE A 102 -10.88 9.98 10.30
CA PHE A 102 -10.95 10.57 11.63
C PHE A 102 -10.86 12.10 11.53
N ASP A 103 -11.47 12.79 12.48
CA ASP A 103 -11.52 14.25 12.50
C ASP A 103 -10.24 14.83 13.12
N GLU A 104 -9.82 15.99 12.62
CA GLU A 104 -8.69 16.74 13.16
C GLU A 104 -8.87 17.01 14.65
N GLY A 105 -7.81 16.78 15.43
CA GLY A 105 -7.82 16.92 16.89
C GLY A 105 -8.32 15.69 17.66
N THR A 106 -8.78 14.63 16.99
CA THR A 106 -9.05 13.34 17.66
C THR A 106 -7.76 12.57 17.94
N PRO A 107 -7.68 11.77 19.03
CA PRO A 107 -6.52 10.92 19.29
C PRO A 107 -6.17 9.98 18.13
N GLU A 108 -7.17 9.52 17.39
CA GLU A 108 -7.01 8.65 16.23
C GLU A 108 -6.38 9.38 15.04
N TYR A 109 -6.79 10.62 14.77
CA TYR A 109 -6.21 11.42 13.68
C TYR A 109 -4.72 11.76 13.93
N GLU A 110 -4.36 11.92 15.19
CA GLU A 110 -2.97 12.17 15.64
C GLU A 110 -2.16 10.88 15.84
N SER A 111 -2.73 9.71 15.51
CA SER A 111 -2.01 8.44 15.63
C SER A 111 -0.74 8.43 14.76
N PRO A 112 0.40 7.94 15.27
CA PRO A 112 1.65 7.90 14.52
C PRO A 112 1.63 6.91 13.36
N ILE A 113 0.68 5.97 13.37
CA ILE A 113 0.53 4.95 12.35
C ILE A 113 -0.95 4.64 12.12
N PHE A 114 -1.26 4.22 10.89
CA PHE A 114 -2.56 3.76 10.48
C PHE A 114 -2.40 2.43 9.76
N LEU A 115 -3.27 1.47 10.03
CA LEU A 115 -3.19 0.12 9.49
C LEU A 115 -4.55 -0.33 8.95
N ASP A 116 -4.64 -0.45 7.62
CA ASP A 116 -5.72 -1.18 6.97
C ASP A 116 -5.52 -2.70 7.10
N CYS A 117 -6.46 -3.49 6.57
CA CYS A 117 -6.45 -4.95 6.74
C CYS A 117 -5.14 -5.61 6.25
N CYS A 118 -4.73 -5.32 5.03
CA CYS A 118 -3.48 -5.84 4.48
C CYS A 118 -2.24 -5.15 5.05
N GLY A 119 -2.36 -3.88 5.45
CA GLY A 119 -1.33 -3.08 6.09
C GLY A 119 -0.92 -3.62 7.45
N LEU A 120 -1.87 -4.10 8.24
CA LEU A 120 -1.61 -4.79 9.50
C LEU A 120 -0.73 -6.02 9.28
N VAL A 121 -1.17 -6.97 8.45
CA VAL A 121 -0.42 -8.21 8.15
C VAL A 121 0.96 -7.87 7.59
N ARG A 122 1.03 -6.91 6.66
CA ARG A 122 2.30 -6.46 6.07
C ARG A 122 3.24 -5.88 7.11
N ARG A 123 2.73 -5.04 8.01
CA ARG A 123 3.54 -4.40 9.04
C ARG A 123 4.11 -5.43 10.00
N VAL A 124 3.29 -6.37 10.47
CA VAL A 124 3.71 -7.48 11.32
C VAL A 124 4.83 -8.30 10.65
N MET A 125 4.65 -8.64 9.38
CA MET A 125 5.65 -9.40 8.62
C MET A 125 6.93 -8.62 8.36
N TRP A 126 6.86 -7.29 8.25
CA TRP A 126 8.07 -6.45 8.16
C TRP A 126 8.81 -6.36 9.49
N ASP A 127 8.10 -6.26 10.60
CA ASP A 127 8.73 -6.25 11.93
C ASP A 127 9.43 -7.60 12.22
N LEU A 128 8.91 -8.71 11.68
CA LEU A 128 9.42 -10.07 11.89
C LEU A 128 10.22 -10.61 10.68
N GLN A 129 10.63 -9.76 9.75
CA GLN A 129 11.25 -10.20 8.48
C GLN A 129 12.56 -11.00 8.69
N GLU A 130 13.31 -10.69 9.75
CA GLU A 130 14.56 -11.40 10.07
C GLU A 130 14.26 -12.79 10.66
N ASP A 131 13.23 -12.91 11.52
CA ASP A 131 12.77 -14.19 12.07
C ASP A 131 12.19 -15.10 10.97
N PHE A 132 11.37 -14.54 10.07
CA PHE A 132 10.74 -15.27 8.97
C PHE A 132 11.71 -15.58 7.83
N GLY A 133 12.82 -14.86 7.74
CA GLY A 133 13.85 -15.08 6.71
C GLY A 133 13.47 -14.56 5.33
N PHE A 134 12.42 -13.73 5.23
CA PHE A 134 12.01 -13.04 4.02
C PHE A 134 11.30 -11.74 4.35
N ARG A 135 11.19 -10.87 3.35
CA ARG A 135 10.40 -9.64 3.44
C ARG A 135 9.18 -9.70 2.54
N LEU A 136 7.98 -9.65 3.13
CA LEU A 136 6.72 -9.60 2.40
C LEU A 136 6.66 -8.34 1.52
N GLY A 137 6.22 -8.49 0.26
CA GLY A 137 6.09 -7.38 -0.69
C GLY A 137 5.13 -6.27 -0.26
N GLY A 138 5.30 -5.08 -0.86
CA GLY A 138 4.48 -3.89 -0.59
C GLY A 138 3.07 -3.89 -1.22
N TRP A 139 2.62 -5.02 -1.76
CA TRP A 139 1.34 -5.15 -2.47
C TRP A 139 0.18 -5.45 -1.49
N ASN A 140 -1.05 -5.42 -2.00
CA ASN A 140 -2.30 -5.55 -1.24
C ASN A 140 -2.62 -7.01 -0.80
N GLN A 141 -3.80 -7.22 -0.19
CA GLN A 141 -4.29 -8.52 0.26
C GLN A 141 -4.30 -9.59 -0.83
N ALA A 142 -4.53 -9.23 -2.10
CA ALA A 142 -4.49 -10.19 -3.21
C ALA A 142 -3.11 -10.81 -3.40
N TYR A 143 -2.04 -10.04 -3.16
CA TYR A 143 -0.67 -10.56 -3.18
C TYR A 143 -0.39 -11.44 -1.97
N GLN A 144 -0.87 -11.05 -0.79
CA GLN A 144 -0.70 -11.84 0.43
C GLN A 144 -1.36 -13.22 0.28
N TRP A 145 -2.59 -13.26 -0.23
CA TRP A 145 -3.26 -14.51 -0.59
C TRP A 145 -2.47 -15.30 -1.62
N ASP A 146 -1.99 -14.65 -2.68
CA ASP A 146 -1.27 -15.35 -3.75
C ASP A 146 0.04 -16.01 -3.28
N THR A 147 0.66 -15.48 -2.22
CA THR A 147 1.84 -16.13 -1.56
C THR A 147 1.47 -17.32 -0.66
N LEU A 148 0.18 -17.54 -0.42
CA LEU A 148 -0.36 -18.60 0.42
C LEU A 148 -1.40 -19.48 -0.30
N ALA A 149 -1.66 -19.24 -1.59
CA ALA A 149 -2.75 -19.86 -2.34
C ALA A 149 -2.65 -21.40 -2.40
N ASP A 150 -1.44 -21.96 -2.35
CA ASP A 150 -1.23 -23.42 -2.31
C ASP A 150 -1.41 -24.03 -0.90
N ALA A 151 -1.63 -23.18 0.11
CA ALA A 151 -1.90 -23.57 1.49
C ALA A 151 -3.35 -23.25 1.92
N GLU A 152 -4.25 -23.09 0.95
CA GLU A 152 -5.67 -22.95 1.19
C GLU A 152 -6.28 -24.28 1.70
N VAL A 153 -7.11 -24.19 2.73
CA VAL A 153 -7.83 -25.31 3.33
C VAL A 153 -9.33 -25.14 3.12
N SER A 154 -10.02 -26.24 2.83
CA SER A 154 -11.46 -26.20 2.56
C SER A 154 -12.32 -26.15 3.84
N ASP A 155 -11.78 -26.60 4.96
CA ASP A 155 -12.48 -26.67 6.24
C ASP A 155 -11.85 -25.71 7.26
N PRO A 156 -12.60 -24.69 7.76
CA PRO A 156 -12.12 -23.77 8.80
C PRO A 156 -11.63 -24.47 10.06
N SER A 157 -12.12 -25.68 10.37
CA SER A 157 -11.69 -26.46 11.54
C SER A 157 -10.20 -26.82 11.52
N GLN A 158 -9.57 -26.78 10.35
CA GLN A 158 -8.15 -27.08 10.15
C GLN A 158 -7.25 -25.86 10.43
N LEU A 159 -7.84 -24.67 10.60
CA LEU A 159 -7.09 -23.46 10.84
C LEU A 159 -6.51 -23.43 12.25
N LYS A 160 -5.25 -22.99 12.32
CA LYS A 160 -4.52 -22.75 13.56
C LYS A 160 -4.46 -21.25 13.84
N PRO A 161 -4.40 -20.81 15.11
CA PRO A 161 -4.16 -19.42 15.44
C PRO A 161 -2.94 -18.86 14.69
N GLY A 162 -3.10 -17.74 14.00
CA GLY A 162 -2.09 -17.11 13.15
C GLY A 162 -2.25 -17.39 11.66
N ASP A 163 -3.07 -18.37 11.27
CA ASP A 163 -3.49 -18.55 9.87
C ASP A 163 -4.32 -17.34 9.40
N LEU A 164 -4.58 -17.22 8.11
CA LEU A 164 -5.24 -16.05 7.53
C LEU A 164 -6.58 -16.41 6.88
N VAL A 165 -7.56 -15.53 7.04
CA VAL A 165 -8.83 -15.57 6.30
C VAL A 165 -8.83 -14.43 5.31
N PHE A 166 -8.98 -14.77 4.04
CA PHE A 166 -9.04 -13.85 2.92
C PHE A 166 -10.48 -13.78 2.40
N TYR A 167 -10.93 -12.60 2.02
CA TYR A 167 -12.31 -12.39 1.56
C TYR A 167 -12.27 -11.92 0.11
N ALA A 168 -12.85 -12.73 -0.77
CA ALA A 168 -13.09 -12.37 -2.16
C ALA A 168 -14.54 -11.89 -2.31
N GLY A 169 -14.76 -10.76 -2.96
CA GLY A 169 -16.10 -10.19 -3.08
C GLY A 169 -16.16 -9.04 -4.07
N ASP A 170 -17.36 -8.54 -4.31
CA ASP A 170 -17.60 -7.43 -5.21
C ASP A 170 -17.84 -6.15 -4.42
N TYR A 171 -17.13 -5.08 -4.79
CA TYR A 171 -17.44 -3.77 -4.24
C TYR A 171 -18.87 -3.36 -4.58
N THR A 172 -19.57 -2.79 -3.61
CA THR A 172 -20.95 -2.29 -3.78
C THR A 172 -21.01 -1.10 -4.73
N ARG A 173 -19.94 -0.29 -4.78
CA ARG A 173 -19.78 0.82 -5.72
C ARG A 173 -19.30 0.31 -7.09
N PRO A 174 -20.06 0.51 -8.19
CA PRO A 174 -19.67 0.05 -9.52
C PRO A 174 -18.42 0.74 -10.09
N SER A 175 -18.13 1.96 -9.63
CA SER A 175 -16.93 2.73 -10.01
C SER A 175 -15.66 2.26 -9.29
N ALA A 176 -15.79 1.45 -8.24
CA ALA A 176 -14.65 0.97 -7.50
C ALA A 176 -13.81 0.02 -8.36
N LYS A 177 -12.50 0.25 -8.38
CA LYS A 177 -11.56 -0.62 -9.09
C LYS A 177 -11.58 -2.01 -8.44
N GLN A 178 -11.95 -3.02 -9.23
CA GLN A 178 -11.89 -4.40 -8.80
C GLN A 178 -10.45 -4.81 -8.47
N GLN A 179 -10.29 -5.50 -7.33
CA GLN A 179 -9.01 -6.05 -6.93
C GLN A 179 -8.71 -7.33 -7.71
N LYS A 180 -7.43 -7.67 -7.86
CA LYS A 180 -7.03 -8.99 -8.38
C LYS A 180 -7.65 -10.08 -7.53
N PHE A 181 -8.12 -11.15 -8.18
CA PHE A 181 -8.82 -12.28 -7.54
C PHE A 181 -10.05 -11.85 -6.72
N ARG A 182 -10.62 -10.66 -6.98
CA ARG A 182 -11.70 -10.05 -6.18
C ARG A 182 -11.34 -9.92 -4.69
N MET A 183 -10.06 -9.92 -4.32
CA MET A 183 -9.64 -9.96 -2.92
C MET A 183 -9.85 -8.60 -2.25
N VAL A 184 -10.83 -8.49 -1.35
CA VAL A 184 -11.26 -7.23 -0.74
C VAL A 184 -10.80 -7.06 0.70
N HIS A 185 -10.54 -8.14 1.44
CA HIS A 185 -10.19 -8.08 2.86
C HIS A 185 -9.31 -9.25 3.32
N VAL A 186 -8.64 -9.11 4.45
CA VAL A 186 -7.86 -10.15 5.12
C VAL A 186 -7.91 -9.99 6.64
N GLU A 187 -8.00 -11.09 7.38
CA GLU A 187 -7.92 -11.13 8.85
C GLU A 187 -7.02 -12.27 9.32
N VAL A 188 -6.48 -12.13 10.53
CA VAL A 188 -5.71 -13.18 11.21
C VAL A 188 -6.66 -14.04 12.02
N TRP A 189 -6.61 -15.35 11.83
CA TRP A 189 -7.38 -16.33 12.58
C TRP A 189 -6.86 -16.46 14.01
N LEU A 190 -7.74 -16.45 15.00
CA LEU A 190 -7.41 -16.66 16.41
C LEU A 190 -7.96 -17.98 16.95
N GLY A 191 -8.99 -18.56 16.32
CA GLY A 191 -9.76 -19.67 16.88
C GLY A 191 -10.68 -19.20 18.01
N GLY A 192 -10.16 -18.57 19.06
CA GLY A 192 -10.97 -18.10 20.20
C GLY A 192 -11.82 -19.22 20.85
N GLU A 193 -12.77 -18.85 21.71
CA GLU A 193 -13.64 -19.82 22.38
C GLU A 193 -14.65 -20.48 21.44
N THR A 194 -15.12 -19.74 20.44
CA THR A 194 -16.11 -20.18 19.45
C THR A 194 -15.51 -21.00 18.31
N GLY A 195 -14.18 -21.02 18.19
CA GLY A 195 -13.51 -21.56 17.00
C GLY A 195 -13.56 -20.63 15.79
N GLU A 196 -14.07 -19.39 15.91
CA GLU A 196 -14.27 -18.48 14.77
C GLU A 196 -13.57 -17.11 14.91
N ALA A 197 -12.94 -16.83 16.05
CA ALA A 197 -12.44 -15.49 16.35
C ALA A 197 -11.32 -15.06 15.40
N THR A 198 -11.25 -13.76 15.09
CA THR A 198 -10.24 -13.17 14.21
C THR A 198 -9.69 -11.85 14.76
N LEU A 199 -8.56 -11.41 14.23
CA LEU A 199 -7.94 -10.11 14.49
C LEU A 199 -7.74 -9.38 13.16
N GLY A 200 -8.24 -8.17 13.05
CA GLY A 200 -8.15 -7.40 11.82
C GLY A 200 -8.57 -5.94 11.96
N ALA A 201 -8.63 -5.25 10.83
CA ALA A 201 -9.08 -3.86 10.74
C ALA A 201 -10.26 -3.80 9.75
N ARG A 202 -11.50 -3.90 10.25
CA ARG A 202 -12.71 -4.09 9.42
C ARG A 202 -13.27 -2.83 8.79
N TRP A 203 -13.27 -1.73 9.54
CA TRP A 203 -14.10 -0.56 9.22
C TRP A 203 -13.27 0.69 8.99
N LYS A 204 -13.76 1.60 8.15
CA LYS A 204 -13.11 2.87 7.81
C LYS A 204 -12.83 3.73 9.04
N LYS A 205 -13.83 3.94 9.91
CA LYS A 205 -13.71 4.62 11.21
C LYS A 205 -13.30 3.67 12.35
N GLY A 206 -12.87 2.45 12.01
CA GLY A 206 -12.49 1.42 12.97
C GLY A 206 -11.03 1.46 13.36
N LYS A 207 -10.70 0.60 14.33
CA LYS A 207 -9.34 0.31 14.78
C LYS A 207 -9.04 -1.17 14.57
N VAL A 208 -7.78 -1.54 14.65
CA VAL A 208 -7.37 -2.94 14.76
C VAL A 208 -7.98 -3.54 16.04
N SER A 209 -8.77 -4.58 15.89
CA SER A 209 -9.53 -5.21 16.97
C SER A 209 -9.56 -6.73 16.83
N GLU A 210 -9.85 -7.41 17.93
CA GLU A 210 -10.28 -8.81 17.91
C GLU A 210 -11.80 -8.87 17.73
N PHE A 211 -12.27 -9.84 16.97
CA PHE A 211 -13.67 -10.06 16.65
C PHE A 211 -14.08 -11.50 16.98
N PRO A 212 -15.32 -11.73 17.45
CA PRO A 212 -15.76 -13.05 17.91
C PRO A 212 -15.94 -14.07 16.77
N SER A 213 -16.09 -13.60 15.53
CA SER A 213 -16.26 -14.44 14.35
C SER A 213 -15.68 -13.78 13.11
N TYR A 214 -15.10 -14.57 12.21
CA TYR A 214 -14.72 -14.20 10.84
C TYR A 214 -15.94 -13.85 9.97
N LYS A 215 -17.15 -14.23 10.39
CA LYS A 215 -18.40 -13.91 9.68
C LYS A 215 -18.84 -12.50 10.06
N PHE A 216 -18.87 -11.61 9.09
CA PHE A 216 -19.43 -10.28 9.24
C PHE A 216 -19.89 -9.73 7.89
N GLU A 217 -20.79 -8.74 7.94
CA GLU A 217 -21.25 -8.02 6.76
C GLU A 217 -20.50 -6.69 6.62
N SER A 218 -20.18 -6.33 5.39
CA SER A 218 -19.51 -5.06 5.05
C SER A 218 -20.44 -4.19 4.24
N SER A 219 -20.43 -2.89 4.50
CA SER A 219 -21.14 -1.92 3.67
C SER A 219 -20.43 -1.64 2.33
N SER A 220 -19.15 -1.97 2.23
CA SER A 220 -18.31 -1.63 1.07
C SER A 220 -18.23 -2.74 0.03
N TRP A 221 -18.58 -3.98 0.39
CA TRP A 221 -18.49 -5.14 -0.50
C TRP A 221 -19.50 -6.22 -0.11
N GLY A 222 -19.92 -7.01 -1.10
CA GLY A 222 -20.87 -8.13 -0.96
C GLY A 222 -20.46 -9.33 -1.82
N ASN A 223 -21.35 -10.33 -1.92
CA ASN A 223 -21.12 -11.59 -2.66
C ASN A 223 -19.81 -12.28 -2.25
N VAL A 224 -19.67 -12.49 -0.95
CA VAL A 224 -18.39 -12.80 -0.31
C VAL A 224 -18.12 -14.29 -0.31
N GLU A 225 -16.96 -14.65 -0.81
CA GLU A 225 -16.34 -15.96 -0.69
C GLU A 225 -15.12 -15.85 0.23
N MET A 226 -14.92 -16.85 1.09
CA MET A 226 -13.85 -16.85 2.08
C MET A 226 -12.81 -17.91 1.71
N HIS A 227 -11.55 -17.52 1.73
CA HIS A 227 -10.40 -18.37 1.49
C HIS A 227 -9.61 -18.50 2.78
N PHE A 228 -9.54 -19.72 3.32
CA PHE A 228 -8.88 -20.04 4.57
C PHE A 228 -7.46 -20.52 4.27
N CYS A 229 -6.43 -19.76 4.64
CA CYS A 229 -5.05 -20.06 4.24
C CYS A 229 -4.15 -20.31 5.45
N SER A 230 -3.45 -21.44 5.45
CA SER A 230 -2.45 -21.73 6.48
C SER A 230 -1.23 -20.81 6.37
N LEU A 231 -0.72 -20.35 7.50
CA LEU A 231 0.54 -19.59 7.60
C LEU A 231 1.79 -20.45 7.32
N GLU A 232 1.62 -21.77 7.18
CA GLU A 232 2.74 -22.73 7.10
C GLU A 232 3.81 -22.39 6.04
N PRO A 233 3.50 -21.94 4.80
CA PRO A 233 4.53 -21.53 3.85
C PRO A 233 5.41 -20.40 4.40
N TRP A 234 4.81 -19.39 5.03
CA TRP A 234 5.56 -18.30 5.64
C TRP A 234 6.40 -18.81 6.82
N LEU A 235 5.87 -19.74 7.64
CA LEU A 235 6.64 -20.38 8.71
C LEU A 235 7.81 -21.22 8.20
N ARG A 236 7.80 -21.69 6.95
CA ARG A 236 8.96 -22.31 6.26
C ARG A 236 9.90 -21.29 5.61
N GLY A 237 9.57 -20.01 5.64
CA GLY A 237 10.36 -18.94 5.03
C GLY A 237 10.06 -18.76 3.54
N GLU A 238 8.93 -19.27 3.07
CA GLU A 238 8.51 -19.20 1.68
C GLU A 238 7.58 -18.01 1.49
N CYS A 239 7.90 -17.14 0.53
CA CYS A 239 7.08 -15.98 0.19
C CYS A 239 7.08 -15.78 -1.33
N MET A 240 6.65 -16.82 -2.06
CA MET A 240 6.57 -16.80 -3.51
C MET A 240 5.10 -16.77 -3.94
N PRO A 241 4.65 -15.73 -4.66
CA PRO A 241 3.29 -15.71 -5.18
C PRO A 241 3.11 -16.80 -6.25
N LYS A 242 1.98 -17.50 -6.24
CA LYS A 242 1.63 -18.50 -7.26
C LYS A 242 1.57 -17.88 -8.66
N HIS A 243 1.04 -16.67 -8.78
CA HIS A 243 0.95 -15.92 -10.04
C HIS A 243 2.04 -14.85 -10.13
N THR A 244 3.31 -15.27 -10.10
CA THR A 244 4.50 -14.37 -10.12
C THR A 244 4.45 -13.28 -11.20
N HIS A 245 4.02 -13.60 -12.42
CA HIS A 245 3.90 -12.67 -13.55
C HIS A 245 2.95 -11.49 -13.30
N MET A 246 1.98 -11.63 -12.39
CA MET A 246 1.05 -10.55 -12.04
C MET A 246 1.71 -9.51 -11.15
N TRP A 247 2.76 -9.88 -10.44
CA TRP A 247 3.44 -9.03 -9.47
C TRP A 247 4.75 -8.60 -10.10
N ARG A 248 4.79 -7.36 -10.63
CA ARG A 248 6.04 -6.76 -11.10
C ARG A 248 6.97 -6.60 -9.90
N MET A 249 7.74 -7.64 -9.61
CA MET A 249 8.87 -7.56 -8.73
C MET A 249 9.86 -6.67 -9.46
N ARG A 250 10.08 -5.44 -8.97
CA ARG A 250 11.18 -4.60 -9.49
C ARG A 250 12.45 -5.44 -9.39
N SER A 251 12.91 -5.93 -10.55
CA SER A 251 14.20 -6.57 -10.66
C SER A 251 15.21 -5.52 -10.24
N LEU A 252 15.97 -5.83 -9.19
CA LEU A 252 17.06 -4.98 -8.74
C LEU A 252 18.34 -5.21 -9.59
N GLU A 253 18.20 -5.92 -10.70
CA GLU A 253 19.23 -6.16 -11.70
C GLU A 253 19.76 -4.86 -12.30
N TRP A 254 18.98 -3.79 -12.33
CA TRP A 254 19.48 -2.45 -12.68
C TRP A 254 20.54 -1.91 -11.69
N MET A 255 20.57 -2.38 -10.43
CA MET A 255 21.65 -2.04 -9.48
C MET A 255 22.91 -2.88 -9.70
N ARG A 256 22.78 -4.07 -10.31
CA ARG A 256 23.91 -4.92 -10.72
C ARG A 256 24.44 -4.57 -12.10
N ASN A 257 23.73 -3.76 -12.87
CA ASN A 257 24.19 -3.31 -14.17
C ASN A 257 25.44 -2.45 -14.00
N GLU A 258 26.51 -2.77 -14.72
CA GLU A 258 27.77 -2.02 -14.71
C GLU A 258 27.57 -0.55 -15.13
N LYS A 259 26.56 -0.28 -15.96
CA LYS A 259 26.16 1.07 -16.39
C LYS A 259 25.35 1.85 -15.34
N SER A 260 25.04 1.21 -14.21
CA SER A 260 24.36 1.88 -13.11
C SER A 260 25.33 2.87 -12.46
N VAL A 261 24.87 4.09 -12.19
CA VAL A 261 25.58 5.06 -11.32
C VAL A 261 25.92 4.47 -9.94
N PHE A 262 25.30 3.34 -9.60
CA PHE A 262 25.41 2.64 -8.33
C PHE A 262 26.34 1.41 -8.39
N SER A 263 26.97 1.11 -9.54
CA SER A 263 27.91 -0.01 -9.66
C SER A 263 29.25 0.35 -8.98
N ASP A 264 29.84 -0.60 -8.26
CA ASP A 264 31.17 -0.41 -7.64
C ASP A 264 32.29 -0.28 -8.70
N ALA A 265 31.99 -0.63 -9.96
CA ALA A 265 32.86 -0.46 -11.11
C ALA A 265 32.92 0.98 -11.64
N ALA A 266 32.07 1.90 -11.15
CA ALA A 266 32.06 3.30 -11.59
C ALA A 266 33.24 4.16 -11.05
N GLY A 267 34.21 3.53 -10.39
CA GLY A 267 35.41 4.19 -9.89
C GLY A 267 36.64 3.88 -10.75
N GLU A 268 36.68 4.33 -12.01
CA GLU A 268 37.95 4.59 -12.75
C GLU A 268 37.79 5.22 -14.14
N SER A 269 36.58 5.39 -14.68
CA SER A 269 36.38 6.04 -15.99
C SER A 269 35.36 7.18 -15.91
N ALA A 270 35.77 8.32 -15.35
CA ALA A 270 35.09 9.60 -15.57
C ALA A 270 35.55 10.20 -16.92
N GLY A 271 35.30 9.48 -18.02
CA GLY A 271 35.33 10.04 -19.36
C GLY A 271 33.91 10.46 -19.73
N GLY A 272 33.67 11.78 -19.83
CA GLY A 272 32.34 12.33 -20.11
C GLY A 272 31.73 11.77 -21.41
N PRO A 273 30.42 11.49 -21.46
CA PRO A 273 29.81 10.95 -22.66
C PRO A 273 29.70 12.02 -23.75
N ALA A 274 30.23 11.68 -24.93
CA ALA A 274 29.87 12.30 -26.18
C ALA A 274 28.36 12.08 -26.43
N ALA A 275 27.70 13.12 -26.92
CA ALA A 275 26.28 13.10 -27.26
C ALA A 275 26.02 12.11 -28.41
N GLU A 276 25.35 11.00 -28.11
CA GLU A 276 24.59 10.25 -29.10
C GLU A 276 23.10 10.45 -28.83
N GLU A 277 22.40 10.93 -29.85
CA GLU A 277 20.96 11.09 -29.90
C GLU A 277 20.31 9.71 -29.95
N GLY A 278 19.86 9.23 -28.79
CA GLY A 278 19.08 8.01 -28.65
C GLY A 278 17.62 8.34 -28.36
N GLU A 279 16.74 7.85 -29.23
CA GLU A 279 15.30 8.04 -29.24
C GLU A 279 14.66 7.73 -27.87
N GLY A 280 13.87 8.69 -27.38
CA GLY A 280 13.28 8.66 -26.05
C GLY A 280 12.18 7.61 -25.90
N GLU A 281 12.47 6.54 -25.15
CA GLU A 281 11.41 5.75 -24.53
C GLU A 281 10.94 6.43 -23.23
N HIS A 282 9.77 7.01 -23.35
CA HIS A 282 9.01 7.69 -22.31
C HIS A 282 8.71 6.76 -21.12
N CYS A 283 9.47 6.92 -20.04
CA CYS A 283 9.21 6.27 -18.75
C CYS A 283 7.99 6.92 -18.07
N GLN A 284 6.80 6.38 -18.32
CA GLN A 284 5.61 6.76 -17.56
C GLN A 284 5.73 6.24 -16.13
N MET A 285 6.04 7.16 -15.21
CA MET A 285 5.85 6.95 -13.78
C MET A 285 4.34 6.88 -13.52
N GLN A 286 3.76 5.68 -13.49
CA GLN A 286 2.48 5.49 -12.81
C GLN A 286 2.77 5.37 -11.31
N GLU A 287 2.70 6.50 -10.63
CA GLU A 287 2.22 6.53 -9.26
C GLU A 287 0.85 5.84 -9.24
N GLN A 288 0.79 4.64 -8.68
CA GLN A 288 -0.49 4.07 -8.28
C GLN A 288 -0.95 4.85 -7.06
N ALA A 289 -1.59 5.98 -7.33
CA ALA A 289 -2.40 6.69 -6.36
C ALA A 289 -3.36 5.67 -5.73
N ALA A 290 -3.24 5.52 -4.41
CA ALA A 290 -4.29 4.90 -3.61
C ALA A 290 -5.59 5.63 -3.93
N GLY A 291 -6.62 4.87 -4.32
CA GLY A 291 -7.91 5.38 -4.77
C GLY A 291 -8.40 6.59 -3.97
N SER A 292 -8.51 7.70 -4.68
CA SER A 292 -9.29 8.87 -4.30
C SER A 292 -10.77 8.49 -4.34
N ASP A 293 -11.27 7.96 -3.23
CA ASP A 293 -12.69 7.93 -2.93
C ASP A 293 -12.99 9.22 -2.17
N SER A 294 -13.58 10.19 -2.87
CA SER A 294 -14.29 11.32 -2.28
C SER A 294 -15.66 10.85 -1.77
N ASP A 295 -15.91 11.17 -0.50
CA ASP A 295 -17.14 11.55 0.20
C ASP A 295 -18.48 10.90 -0.20
N ASP A 296 -19.10 10.18 0.73
CA ASP A 296 -20.19 10.70 1.57
C ASP A 296 -20.62 9.63 2.60
N GLU A 297 -21.23 10.14 3.67
CA GLU A 297 -21.61 9.55 4.96
C GLU A 297 -22.34 8.18 4.89
N ASP A 298 -22.22 7.37 5.95
CA ASP A 298 -23.35 6.69 6.60
C ASP A 298 -22.87 5.63 7.62
N GLU A 299 -23.07 5.94 8.91
CA GLU A 299 -23.07 4.97 10.01
C GLU A 299 -24.44 4.28 10.10
N PRO A 300 -24.50 2.96 10.34
CA PRO A 300 -25.57 2.40 11.14
C PRO A 300 -25.17 2.46 12.61
N THR A 301 -25.90 3.27 13.38
CA THR A 301 -25.88 3.22 14.85
C THR A 301 -26.35 1.85 15.33
N ALA A 302 -25.55 1.20 16.19
CA ALA A 302 -25.98 0.08 17.03
C ALA A 302 -25.86 0.50 18.50
#